data_AF-A0A453S8U4-F1
#
_entry.id   AF-A0A453S8U4-F1
#
_cell.length_a   1.000
_cell.length_b   1.000
_cell.length_c   1.000
_cell.angle_alpha   90.00
_cell.angle_beta   90.00
_cell.angle_gamma   90.00
#
_symmetry.space_group_name_H-M   'P 1'
#
loop_
_entity.id
_entity.type
_entity.pdbx_description
1 polymer ?
#
loop_
_entity_poly.entity_id
_entity_poly.type
_entity_poly.pdbx_seq_one_letter_code
_entity_poly.pdbx_strand_id
1 'polypeptide(L)'
;IMKVLISSNHHMLSYVENHNQSISGRKSFAEIILNTGMCSSGSVDDDLIFKASSLLKIIKLITFTTSGGAYLNFMGNEFAHPKRVEFPMSSNEYSFHLACRQWELLDKGVHKHIFNFDKDIMSLDENERVTSRGSLNVHHCDDTNMVISFTRGPFLFVFNFNPEVPYQLYRVGVDEAGEYQLILNTDETKYGGRGELKSSQYMKKTSDRRADGCRNSLELALASRSAQVYKLVRILRI
;
A
#
# COMPACT_ATOMS: atom_id res chain seq x y z
N ILE A 1 -13.97 -9.43 10.61
CA ILE A 1 -13.51 -10.55 9.77
C ILE A 1 -12.98 -10.02 8.45
N MET A 2 -11.70 -9.65 8.47
CA MET A 2 -10.92 -9.33 7.29
C MET A 2 -10.49 -10.66 6.65
N LYS A 3 -11.08 -11.02 5.50
CA LYS A 3 -10.69 -12.22 4.74
C LYS A 3 -9.75 -11.81 3.61
N VAL A 4 -8.50 -12.28 3.66
CA VAL A 4 -7.54 -12.16 2.55
C VAL A 4 -7.67 -13.42 1.69
N LEU A 5 -8.14 -13.27 0.46
CA LEU A 5 -8.20 -14.36 -0.51
C LEU A 5 -6.87 -14.43 -1.26
N ILE A 6 -6.16 -15.54 -1.12
CA ILE A 6 -4.88 -15.78 -1.79
C ILE A 6 -5.14 -16.73 -2.95
N SER A 7 -4.79 -16.31 -4.17
CA SER A 7 -4.80 -17.17 -5.34
C SER A 7 -3.41 -17.78 -5.53
N SER A 8 -3.34 -19.09 -5.76
CA SER A 8 -2.10 -19.80 -6.10
C SER A 8 -1.74 -19.70 -7.59
N ASN A 9 -2.54 -18.99 -8.39
CA ASN A 9 -2.31 -18.86 -9.82
C ASN A 9 -1.20 -17.85 -10.11
N HIS A 10 -0.10 -18.32 -10.69
CA HIS A 10 1.09 -17.53 -11.04
C HIS A 10 0.91 -16.73 -12.36
N HIS A 11 -0.28 -16.79 -12.96
CA HIS A 11 -0.67 -16.03 -14.15
C HIS A 11 -1.78 -15.02 -13.85
N MET A 12 -1.92 -14.59 -12.59
CA MET A 12 -2.96 -13.67 -12.18
C MET A 12 -2.49 -12.21 -12.31
N LEU A 13 -3.26 -11.44 -13.07
CA LEU A 13 -3.12 -9.99 -13.17
C LEU A 13 -3.97 -9.32 -12.08
N SER A 14 -3.32 -8.68 -11.12
CA SER A 14 -3.99 -7.93 -10.05
C SER A 14 -3.99 -6.43 -10.33
N TYR A 15 -5.07 -5.74 -9.95
CA TYR A 15 -5.18 -4.28 -10.02
C TYR A 15 -6.12 -3.78 -8.91
N VAL A 16 -5.93 -2.54 -8.46
CA VAL A 16 -6.84 -1.89 -7.50
C VAL A 16 -8.06 -1.33 -8.22
N GLU A 17 -7.81 -0.70 -9.36
CA GLU A 17 -8.83 -0.16 -10.24
C GLU A 17 -8.41 -0.33 -11.70
N ASN A 18 -9.37 -0.52 -12.60
CA ASN A 18 -9.14 -0.68 -14.04
C ASN A 18 -9.76 0.45 -14.86
N HIS A 19 -9.46 0.46 -16.17
CA HIS A 19 -9.94 1.46 -17.11
C HIS A 19 -11.47 1.58 -17.15
N ASN A 20 -12.22 0.49 -16.97
CA ASN A 20 -13.67 0.54 -16.96
C ASN A 20 -14.18 1.40 -15.80
N GLN A 21 -13.59 1.30 -14.62
CA GLN A 21 -13.98 2.13 -13.48
C GLN A 21 -13.66 3.61 -13.73
N SER A 22 -12.58 3.91 -14.45
CA SER A 22 -12.21 5.28 -14.83
C SER A 22 -13.06 5.86 -15.97
N ILE A 23 -13.58 5.04 -16.90
CA ILE A 23 -14.26 5.49 -18.13
C ILE A 23 -15.79 5.43 -18.05
N SER A 24 -16.37 4.45 -17.33
CA SER A 24 -17.81 4.11 -17.42
C SER A 24 -18.75 5.08 -16.67
N GLY A 25 -18.39 6.36 -16.56
CA GLY A 25 -19.21 7.39 -15.91
C GLY A 25 -19.21 7.36 -14.37
N ARG A 26 -18.53 6.39 -13.75
CA ARG A 26 -18.31 6.32 -12.30
C ARG A 26 -17.15 7.21 -11.87
N LYS A 27 -17.07 7.50 -10.56
CA LYS A 27 -15.92 8.18 -9.95
C LYS A 27 -14.70 7.25 -9.97
N SER A 28 -13.51 7.78 -10.24
CA SER A 28 -12.25 7.04 -10.06
C SER A 28 -12.07 6.62 -8.59
N PHE A 29 -11.24 5.61 -8.33
CA PHE A 29 -11.01 5.20 -6.93
C PHE A 29 -10.38 6.33 -6.11
N ALA A 30 -9.50 7.11 -6.73
CA ALA A 30 -8.94 8.33 -6.17
C ALA A 30 -10.04 9.36 -5.82
N GLU A 31 -11.03 9.58 -6.69
CA GLU A 31 -12.15 10.48 -6.40
C GLU A 31 -13.03 10.00 -5.25
N ILE A 32 -13.22 8.68 -5.13
CA ILE A 32 -13.99 8.07 -4.04
C ILE A 32 -13.24 8.24 -2.72
N ILE A 33 -11.95 7.89 -2.69
CA ILE A 33 -11.15 7.89 -1.47
C ILE A 33 -10.79 9.30 -1.01
N LEU A 34 -10.33 10.16 -1.91
CA LEU A 34 -9.91 11.53 -1.56
C LEU A 34 -11.09 12.49 -1.38
N ASN A 35 -12.33 12.02 -1.64
CA ASN A 35 -13.55 12.79 -1.56
C ASN A 35 -13.49 14.13 -2.32
N THR A 36 -12.71 14.18 -3.41
CA THR A 36 -12.43 15.40 -4.18
C THR A 36 -13.66 16.01 -4.86
N GLY A 37 -14.79 15.28 -4.90
CA GLY A 37 -16.05 15.75 -5.46
C GLY A 37 -16.99 16.50 -4.50
N MET A 38 -16.71 16.57 -3.19
CA MET A 38 -17.57 17.28 -2.22
C MET A 38 -16.95 18.56 -1.65
N CYS A 39 -15.66 18.82 -1.91
CA CYS A 39 -14.98 20.05 -1.45
C CYS A 39 -15.13 21.20 -2.46
N SER A 40 -16.38 21.54 -2.79
CA SER A 40 -16.71 22.87 -3.30
C SER A 40 -16.94 23.78 -2.10
N SER A 41 -16.03 24.72 -1.87
CA SER A 41 -15.99 25.74 -0.80
C SER A 41 -15.41 25.31 0.57
N GLY A 42 -14.28 25.91 0.96
CA GLY A 42 -13.68 25.78 2.29
C GLY A 42 -12.46 24.84 2.32
N SER A 43 -11.41 25.26 3.05
CA SER A 43 -10.12 24.57 3.21
C SER A 43 -10.28 23.05 3.24
N VAL A 44 -9.63 22.34 2.31
CA VAL A 44 -9.61 20.88 2.37
C VAL A 44 -8.97 20.49 3.70
N ASP A 45 -9.63 19.61 4.44
CA ASP A 45 -9.07 19.08 5.69
C ASP A 45 -7.85 18.22 5.34
N ASP A 46 -6.66 18.77 5.56
CA ASP A 46 -5.39 18.10 5.31
C ASP A 46 -5.32 16.75 6.05
N ASP A 47 -6.01 16.60 7.19
CA ASP A 47 -6.11 15.33 7.90
C ASP A 47 -6.95 14.32 7.12
N LEU A 48 -8.08 14.70 6.50
CA LEU A 48 -8.84 13.80 5.64
C LEU A 48 -8.04 13.36 4.40
N ILE A 49 -7.32 14.27 3.75
CA ILE A 49 -6.42 13.91 2.64
C ILE A 49 -5.34 12.94 3.12
N PHE A 50 -4.70 13.23 4.25
CA PHE A 50 -3.68 12.38 4.84
C PHE A 50 -4.21 10.96 5.09
N LYS A 51 -5.37 10.87 5.75
CA LYS A 51 -6.06 9.62 6.07
C LYS A 51 -6.43 8.82 4.83
N ALA A 52 -6.97 9.49 3.82
CA ALA A 52 -7.37 8.91 2.55
C ALA A 52 -6.17 8.41 1.73
N SER A 53 -5.12 9.23 1.62
CA SER A 53 -3.89 8.86 0.91
C SER A 53 -3.14 7.70 1.56
N SER A 54 -3.12 7.66 2.91
CA SER A 54 -2.55 6.55 3.68
C SER A 54 -3.28 5.24 3.40
N LEU A 55 -4.61 5.25 3.41
CA LEU A 55 -5.40 4.07 3.05
C LEU A 55 -5.17 3.64 1.59
N LEU A 56 -5.12 4.57 0.65
CA LEU A 56 -4.85 4.27 -0.76
C LEU A 56 -3.49 3.57 -0.94
N LYS A 57 -2.43 4.05 -0.28
CA LYS A 57 -1.10 3.42 -0.32
C LYS A 57 -1.13 1.98 0.18
N ILE A 58 -1.81 1.72 1.31
CA ILE A 58 -1.93 0.36 1.87
C ILE A 58 -2.71 -0.55 0.91
N ILE A 59 -3.83 -0.08 0.34
CA ILE A 59 -4.64 -0.87 -0.62
C ILE A 59 -3.81 -1.22 -1.86
N LYS A 60 -3.04 -0.26 -2.39
CA LYS A 60 -2.14 -0.51 -3.51
C LYS A 60 -1.04 -1.50 -3.14
N LEU A 61 -0.40 -1.34 -1.98
CA LEU A 61 0.67 -2.23 -1.53
C LEU A 61 0.17 -3.66 -1.29
N ILE A 62 -0.96 -3.85 -0.59
CA ILE A 62 -1.46 -5.19 -0.31
C ILE A 62 -1.88 -5.89 -1.60
N THR A 63 -2.52 -5.17 -2.54
CA THR A 63 -2.90 -5.72 -3.86
C THR A 63 -1.68 -6.11 -4.68
N PHE A 64 -0.63 -5.28 -4.68
CA PHE A 64 0.63 -5.55 -5.36
C PHE A 64 1.36 -6.76 -4.76
N THR A 65 1.54 -6.78 -3.43
CA THR A 65 2.33 -7.81 -2.73
C THR A 65 1.64 -9.17 -2.67
N THR A 66 0.31 -9.20 -2.73
CA THR A 66 -0.49 -10.43 -2.84
C THR A 66 -0.75 -10.88 -4.28
N SER A 67 -0.28 -10.12 -5.29
CA SER A 67 -0.47 -10.47 -6.70
C SER A 67 0.27 -11.74 -7.11
N GLY A 68 -0.36 -12.53 -7.97
CA GLY A 68 0.16 -13.82 -8.46
C GLY A 68 0.80 -13.70 -9.84
N GLY A 69 1.85 -12.88 -9.97
CA GLY A 69 2.70 -12.81 -11.17
C GLY A 69 2.67 -11.48 -11.92
N ALA A 70 1.58 -10.70 -11.85
CA ALA A 70 1.55 -9.39 -12.48
C ALA A 70 0.67 -8.38 -11.71
N TYR A 71 1.10 -7.12 -11.74
CA TYR A 71 0.35 -5.97 -11.25
C TYR A 71 0.08 -5.01 -12.41
N LEU A 72 -1.17 -4.53 -12.52
CA LEU A 72 -1.57 -3.55 -13.50
C LEU A 72 -2.01 -2.26 -12.83
N ASN A 73 -1.62 -1.15 -13.45
CA ASN A 73 -2.11 0.17 -13.11
C ASN A 73 -2.55 0.90 -14.39
N PHE A 74 -3.73 1.54 -14.37
CA PHE A 74 -4.23 2.31 -15.50
C PHE A 74 -3.70 3.75 -15.40
N MET A 75 -3.27 4.32 -16.53
CA MET A 75 -2.64 5.64 -16.58
C MET A 75 -3.42 6.69 -15.76
N GLY A 76 -2.73 7.45 -14.91
CA GLY A 76 -3.35 8.39 -13.97
C GLY A 76 -3.48 7.84 -12.55
N ASN A 77 -3.74 6.55 -12.39
CA ASN A 77 -4.04 5.95 -11.09
C ASN A 77 -2.77 5.77 -10.23
N GLU A 78 -1.59 5.78 -10.85
CA GLU A 78 -0.27 5.83 -10.19
C GLU A 78 -0.07 7.08 -9.34
N PHE A 79 -0.73 8.20 -9.66
CA PHE A 79 -0.66 9.44 -8.89
C PHE A 79 -2.02 9.89 -8.37
N ALA A 80 -3.00 8.98 -8.35
CA ALA A 80 -4.38 9.25 -7.94
C ALA A 80 -5.00 10.43 -8.70
N HIS A 81 -4.93 10.38 -10.03
CA HIS A 81 -5.50 11.39 -10.91
C HIS A 81 -6.98 11.64 -10.54
N PRO A 82 -7.36 12.91 -10.27
CA PRO A 82 -8.72 13.26 -9.92
C PRO A 82 -9.57 13.29 -11.19
N LYS A 83 -10.88 13.15 -11.04
CA LYS A 83 -11.83 13.10 -12.15
C LYS A 83 -11.77 11.79 -12.94
N ARG A 84 -12.94 11.34 -13.37
CA ARG A 84 -13.08 10.26 -14.34
C ARG A 84 -12.55 10.69 -15.72
N VAL A 85 -12.25 9.70 -16.55
CA VAL A 85 -12.05 9.90 -18.00
C VAL A 85 -13.41 9.82 -18.66
N GLU A 86 -13.73 10.80 -19.51
CA GLU A 86 -14.97 10.77 -20.29
C GLU A 86 -14.67 11.22 -21.72
N PHE A 87 -15.06 10.41 -22.69
CA PHE A 87 -14.87 10.71 -24.10
C PHE A 87 -15.96 11.67 -24.61
N PRO A 88 -15.70 12.45 -25.66
CA PRO A 88 -16.70 13.26 -26.35
C PRO A 88 -17.86 12.40 -26.86
N MET A 89 -19.08 12.71 -26.39
CA MET A 89 -20.31 12.03 -26.76
C MET A 89 -21.46 13.03 -26.87
N SER A 90 -22.56 12.66 -27.54
CA SER A 90 -23.73 13.53 -27.64
C SER A 90 -24.30 13.92 -26.26
N SER A 91 -24.18 13.04 -25.26
CA SER A 91 -24.64 13.28 -23.89
C SER A 91 -23.84 14.33 -23.11
N ASN A 92 -22.64 14.70 -23.59
CA ASN A 92 -21.77 15.71 -22.98
C ASN A 92 -21.36 16.81 -23.96
N GLU A 93 -22.18 17.05 -24.99
CA GLU A 93 -21.97 18.09 -26.00
C GLU A 93 -20.63 17.93 -26.75
N TYR A 94 -20.16 16.70 -26.92
CA TYR A 94 -18.85 16.39 -27.52
C TYR A 94 -17.68 17.09 -26.79
N SER A 95 -17.79 17.26 -25.48
CA SER A 95 -16.74 17.90 -24.68
C SER A 95 -15.49 17.03 -24.54
N PHE A 96 -14.32 17.67 -24.71
CA PHE A 96 -13.01 17.06 -24.47
C PHE A 96 -12.46 17.34 -23.06
N HIS A 97 -13.21 18.05 -22.21
CA HIS A 97 -12.72 18.54 -20.92
C HIS A 97 -12.23 17.41 -19.98
N LEU A 98 -12.85 16.22 -20.04
CA LEU A 98 -12.46 15.05 -19.24
C LEU A 98 -11.72 13.98 -20.07
N ALA A 99 -11.44 14.25 -21.35
CA ALA A 99 -10.71 13.37 -22.24
C ALA A 99 -9.20 13.64 -22.19
N CYS A 100 -8.65 13.85 -20.99
CA CYS A 100 -7.26 14.25 -20.79
C CYS A 100 -6.67 13.73 -19.47
N ARG A 101 -5.35 13.87 -19.30
CA ARG A 101 -4.64 13.65 -18.04
C ARG A 101 -3.94 14.95 -17.61
N GLN A 102 -4.01 15.22 -16.31
CA GLN A 102 -3.43 16.41 -15.66
C GLN A 102 -2.05 16.05 -15.11
N TRP A 103 -1.06 15.98 -16.00
CA TRP A 103 0.30 15.56 -15.65
C TRP A 103 1.02 16.54 -14.72
N GLU A 104 0.60 17.81 -14.71
CA GLU A 104 1.08 18.83 -13.79
C GLU A 104 0.80 18.53 -12.31
N LEU A 105 -0.06 17.54 -12.01
CA LEU A 105 -0.31 17.07 -10.64
C LEU A 105 0.84 16.21 -10.10
N LEU A 106 1.68 15.63 -10.95
CA LEU A 106 2.82 14.80 -10.52
C LEU A 106 3.78 15.55 -9.58
N ASP A 107 3.82 16.88 -9.66
CA ASP A 107 4.66 17.72 -8.82
C ASP A 107 3.93 18.39 -7.65
N LYS A 108 2.64 18.06 -7.41
CA LYS A 108 1.77 18.78 -6.46
C LYS A 108 1.23 17.87 -5.35
N GLY A 109 1.44 18.31 -4.12
CA GLY A 109 0.77 17.80 -2.91
C GLY A 109 0.67 16.27 -2.83
N VAL A 110 -0.54 15.78 -2.53
CA VAL A 110 -0.82 14.35 -2.36
C VAL A 110 -0.52 13.51 -3.61
N HIS A 111 -0.68 14.07 -4.81
CA HIS A 111 -0.44 13.36 -6.07
C HIS A 111 1.04 13.01 -6.25
N LYS A 112 1.94 13.97 -5.96
CA LYS A 112 3.40 13.73 -5.93
C LYS A 112 3.77 12.64 -4.94
N HIS A 113 3.17 12.66 -3.75
CA HIS A 113 3.42 11.67 -2.71
C HIS A 113 2.99 10.25 -3.12
N ILE A 114 1.81 10.12 -3.73
CA ILE A 114 1.29 8.84 -4.23
C ILE A 114 2.15 8.34 -5.40
N PHE A 115 2.57 9.24 -6.30
CA PHE A 115 3.45 8.89 -7.41
C PHE A 115 4.82 8.38 -6.94
N ASN A 116 5.44 9.05 -5.97
CA ASN A 116 6.70 8.61 -5.37
C ASN A 116 6.56 7.21 -4.76
N PHE A 117 5.45 6.96 -4.07
CA PHE A 117 5.14 5.65 -3.52
C PHE A 117 4.97 4.59 -4.63
N ASP A 118 4.22 4.90 -5.69
CA ASP A 118 3.99 4.00 -6.81
C ASP A 118 5.32 3.63 -7.52
N LYS A 119 6.18 4.63 -7.73
CA LYS A 119 7.52 4.43 -8.28
C LYS A 119 8.37 3.48 -7.42
N ASP A 120 8.30 3.62 -6.10
CA ASP A 120 9.12 2.82 -5.19
C ASP A 120 8.56 1.38 -5.03
N ILE A 121 7.25 1.14 -5.17
CA ILE A 121 6.74 -0.24 -5.25
C ILE A 121 7.14 -0.93 -6.56
N MET A 122 7.22 -0.20 -7.67
CA MET A 122 7.71 -0.76 -8.94
C MET A 122 9.21 -1.05 -8.86
N SER A 123 9.98 -0.14 -8.27
CA SER A 123 11.42 -0.33 -8.03
C SER A 123 11.67 -1.50 -7.07
N LEU A 124 10.79 -1.71 -6.08
CA LEU A 124 10.85 -2.87 -5.20
C LEU A 124 10.70 -4.17 -6.01
N ASP A 125 9.75 -4.25 -6.95
CA ASP A 125 9.60 -5.44 -7.78
C ASP A 125 10.80 -5.66 -8.72
N GLU A 126 11.28 -4.60 -9.35
CA GLU A 126 12.42 -4.67 -10.27
C GLU A 126 13.66 -5.25 -9.59
N ASN A 127 13.93 -4.82 -8.36
CA ASN A 127 15.12 -5.24 -7.61
C ASN A 127 14.94 -6.57 -6.87
N GLU A 128 13.75 -6.84 -6.32
CA GLU A 128 13.53 -7.94 -5.38
C GLU A 128 12.62 -9.06 -5.92
N ARG A 129 11.95 -8.78 -7.04
CA ARG A 129 11.04 -9.67 -7.77
C ARG A 129 9.86 -10.18 -6.92
N VAL A 130 9.32 -9.31 -6.06
CA VAL A 130 8.26 -9.61 -5.09
C VAL A 130 7.08 -10.36 -5.72
N THR A 131 6.58 -9.91 -6.87
CA THR A 131 5.39 -10.46 -7.54
C THR A 131 5.62 -11.86 -8.13
N SER A 132 6.87 -12.21 -8.40
CA SER A 132 7.28 -13.52 -8.94
C SER A 132 7.82 -14.48 -7.88
N ARG A 133 7.97 -14.04 -6.62
CA ARG A 133 8.27 -14.94 -5.50
C ARG A 133 7.13 -15.94 -5.35
N GLY A 134 7.45 -17.11 -4.78
CA GLY A 134 6.48 -18.17 -4.55
C GLY A 134 5.31 -17.77 -3.63
N SER A 135 4.52 -18.76 -3.24
CA SER A 135 3.33 -18.57 -2.41
C SER A 135 3.63 -17.74 -1.16
N LEU A 136 2.72 -16.82 -0.86
CA LEU A 136 2.76 -16.06 0.38
C LEU A 136 2.14 -16.89 1.53
N ASN A 137 2.61 -16.67 2.76
CA ASN A 137 2.11 -17.32 3.97
C ASN A 137 1.50 -16.26 4.89
N VAL A 138 0.16 -16.14 4.88
CA VAL A 138 -0.58 -15.33 5.86
C VAL A 138 -0.61 -16.08 7.18
N HIS A 139 0.25 -15.67 8.09
CA HIS A 139 0.36 -16.23 9.43
C HIS A 139 -0.33 -15.36 10.49
N HIS A 140 -0.64 -14.10 10.18
CA HIS A 140 -1.20 -13.15 11.14
C HIS A 140 -2.37 -12.35 10.56
N CYS A 141 -3.56 -12.57 11.13
CA CYS A 141 -4.78 -11.80 10.85
C CYS A 141 -5.46 -11.46 12.17
N ASP A 142 -5.18 -10.26 12.69
CA ASP A 142 -5.77 -9.77 13.93
C ASP A 142 -6.95 -8.84 13.61
N ASP A 143 -8.15 -9.41 13.65
CA ASP A 143 -9.42 -8.67 13.44
C ASP A 143 -9.65 -7.57 14.49
N THR A 144 -9.13 -7.74 15.71
CA THR A 144 -9.36 -6.80 16.82
C THR A 144 -8.51 -5.56 16.64
N ASN A 145 -7.23 -5.75 16.32
CA ASN A 145 -6.29 -4.67 16.09
C ASN A 145 -6.28 -4.17 14.64
N MET A 146 -6.96 -4.88 13.73
CA MET A 146 -6.97 -4.61 12.28
C MET A 146 -5.56 -4.66 11.67
N VAL A 147 -4.77 -5.65 12.09
CA VAL A 147 -3.41 -5.86 11.58
C VAL A 147 -3.35 -7.15 10.78
N ILE A 148 -2.78 -7.07 9.58
CA ILE A 148 -2.47 -8.23 8.74
C ILE A 148 -0.95 -8.31 8.60
N SER A 149 -0.40 -9.51 8.77
CA SER A 149 0.99 -9.79 8.41
C SER A 149 1.12 -11.13 7.68
N PHE A 150 1.99 -11.13 6.67
CA PHE A 150 2.33 -12.31 5.89
C PHE A 150 3.76 -12.28 5.40
N THR A 151 4.31 -13.46 5.11
CA THR A 151 5.63 -13.59 4.49
C THR A 151 5.50 -13.99 3.02
N ARG A 152 6.47 -13.58 2.20
CA ARG A 152 6.62 -14.06 0.82
C ARG A 152 8.10 -14.08 0.45
N GLY A 153 8.67 -15.28 0.30
CA GLY A 153 10.12 -15.41 0.17
C GLY A 153 10.84 -14.80 1.41
N PRO A 154 11.86 -13.95 1.24
CA PRO A 154 12.58 -13.34 2.37
C PRO A 154 11.87 -12.10 2.95
N PHE A 155 10.66 -11.77 2.47
CA PHE A 155 9.95 -10.56 2.85
C PHE A 155 8.90 -10.85 3.91
N LEU A 156 8.78 -9.92 4.86
CA LEU A 156 7.68 -9.80 5.80
C LEU A 156 6.93 -8.51 5.49
N PHE A 157 5.61 -8.63 5.31
CA PHE A 157 4.72 -7.50 5.04
C PHE A 157 3.79 -7.33 6.23
N VAL A 158 3.68 -6.11 6.74
CA VAL A 158 2.84 -5.80 7.91
C VAL A 158 1.98 -4.60 7.57
N PHE A 159 0.67 -4.73 7.74
CA PHE A 159 -0.33 -3.71 7.39
C PHE A 159 -1.17 -3.39 8.63
N ASN A 160 -1.12 -2.16 9.11
CA ASN A 160 -2.03 -1.65 10.13
C ASN A 160 -3.18 -0.91 9.44
N PHE A 161 -4.34 -1.57 9.34
CA PHE A 161 -5.57 -0.98 8.81
C PHE A 161 -6.38 -0.22 9.86
N ASN A 162 -5.95 -0.21 11.12
CA ASN A 162 -6.65 0.52 12.16
C ASN A 162 -6.72 2.01 11.79
N PRO A 163 -7.92 2.62 11.78
CA PRO A 163 -8.05 4.01 11.38
C PRO A 163 -7.32 4.95 12.35
N GLU A 164 -7.34 4.67 13.65
CA GLU A 164 -6.95 5.65 14.66
C GLU A 164 -5.82 5.16 15.59
N VAL A 165 -5.65 3.85 15.75
CA VAL A 165 -4.71 3.29 16.74
C VAL A 165 -3.34 2.98 16.11
N PRO A 166 -2.28 3.72 16.48
CA PRO A 166 -0.92 3.28 16.26
C PRO A 166 -0.49 2.28 17.35
N TYR A 167 0.52 1.48 17.04
CA TYR A 167 1.12 0.52 17.97
C TYR A 167 2.61 0.77 18.12
N GLN A 168 3.16 0.71 19.33
CA GLN A 168 4.59 0.94 19.57
C GLN A 168 5.41 -0.35 19.64
N LEU A 169 4.81 -1.42 20.15
CA LEU A 169 5.43 -2.73 20.37
C LEU A 169 4.53 -3.85 19.86
N TYR A 170 4.05 -3.72 18.61
CA TYR A 170 3.21 -4.73 17.99
C TYR A 170 4.05 -5.96 17.62
N ARG A 171 3.64 -7.14 18.09
CA ARG A 171 4.40 -8.37 17.86
C ARG A 171 3.84 -9.15 16.68
N VAL A 172 4.71 -9.50 15.74
CA VAL A 172 4.40 -10.40 14.61
C VAL A 172 5.37 -11.57 14.60
N GLY A 173 4.87 -12.78 14.36
CA GLY A 173 5.66 -13.99 14.23
C GLY A 173 6.45 -14.04 12.92
N VAL A 174 7.63 -14.65 12.96
CA VAL A 174 8.42 -14.99 11.77
C VAL A 174 9.09 -16.35 11.95
N ASP A 175 9.19 -17.13 10.88
CA ASP A 175 9.80 -18.46 10.96
C ASP A 175 11.32 -18.37 11.15
N GLU A 176 11.98 -17.61 10.28
CA GLU A 176 13.44 -17.46 10.27
C GLU A 176 13.92 -16.45 11.31
N ALA A 177 14.77 -16.92 12.23
CA ALA A 177 15.50 -16.07 13.16
C ALA A 177 16.54 -15.23 12.42
N GLY A 178 16.59 -13.92 12.67
CA GLY A 178 17.46 -13.06 11.89
C GLY A 178 17.40 -11.58 12.19
N GLU A 179 18.06 -10.84 11.31
CA GLU A 179 17.96 -9.39 11.19
C GLU A 179 17.15 -9.06 9.93
N TYR A 180 16.10 -8.27 10.13
CA TYR A 180 15.16 -7.82 9.12
C TYR A 180 15.35 -6.31 8.91
N GLN A 181 15.58 -5.91 7.66
CA GLN A 181 15.71 -4.51 7.27
C GLN A 181 14.38 -3.99 6.74
N LEU A 182 13.90 -2.87 7.25
CA LEU A 182 12.79 -2.11 6.68
C LEU A 182 13.23 -1.50 5.35
N ILE A 183 12.62 -1.96 4.25
CA ILE A 183 12.96 -1.53 2.89
C ILE A 183 11.88 -0.64 2.26
N LEU A 184 10.67 -0.63 2.83
CA LEU A 184 9.61 0.29 2.46
C LEU A 184 8.71 0.57 3.67
N ASN A 185 8.45 1.84 3.97
CA ASN A 185 7.48 2.26 4.98
C ASN A 185 6.54 3.32 4.39
N THR A 186 5.24 3.04 4.31
CA THR A 186 4.26 3.97 3.72
C THR A 186 4.08 5.26 4.52
N ASP A 187 4.51 5.28 5.79
CA ASP A 187 4.50 6.46 6.65
C ASP A 187 5.71 7.39 6.43
N GLU A 188 6.62 7.10 5.49
CA GLU A 188 7.69 8.05 5.17
C GLU A 188 7.16 9.37 4.57
N THR A 189 7.82 10.48 4.89
CA THR A 189 7.42 11.83 4.48
C THR A 189 7.44 12.03 2.96
N LYS A 190 8.32 11.32 2.23
CA LYS A 190 8.33 11.34 0.75
C LYS A 190 7.01 10.82 0.14
N TYR A 191 6.28 9.99 0.88
CA TYR A 191 4.97 9.47 0.53
C TYR A 191 3.82 10.22 1.24
N GLY A 192 4.08 11.38 1.84
CA GLY A 192 3.08 12.16 2.57
C GLY A 192 2.69 11.55 3.93
N GLY A 193 3.52 10.65 4.46
CA GLY A 193 3.39 10.12 5.82
C GLY A 193 3.97 11.05 6.89
N ARG A 194 3.85 10.67 8.17
CA ARG A 194 4.34 11.46 9.32
C ARG A 194 5.82 11.21 9.62
N GLY A 195 6.40 10.13 9.12
CA GLY A 195 7.80 9.77 9.31
C GLY A 195 8.13 9.45 10.77
N GLU A 196 7.25 8.69 11.42
CA GLU A 196 7.39 8.34 12.84
C GLU A 196 8.67 7.51 13.09
N LEU A 197 8.94 6.53 12.21
CA LEU A 197 10.16 5.73 12.27
C LEU A 197 11.35 6.46 11.63
N LYS A 198 12.46 6.51 12.37
CA LYS A 198 13.74 7.03 11.86
C LYS A 198 14.58 5.91 11.26
N SER A 199 15.49 6.25 10.34
CA SER A 199 16.34 5.28 9.63
C SER A 199 17.19 4.41 10.57
N SER A 200 17.56 4.92 11.74
CA SER A 200 18.26 4.14 12.79
C SER A 200 17.44 2.97 13.34
N GLN A 201 16.11 2.99 13.15
CA GLN A 201 15.18 1.96 13.63
C GLN A 201 14.79 0.97 12.53
N TYR A 202 15.38 1.07 11.33
CA TYR A 202 15.01 0.23 10.18
C TYR A 202 15.53 -1.20 10.31
N MET A 203 16.54 -1.43 11.15
CA MET A 203 17.03 -2.78 11.47
C MET A 203 16.28 -3.35 12.67
N LYS A 204 15.66 -4.52 12.48
CA LYS A 204 14.94 -5.24 13.54
C LYS A 204 15.53 -6.63 13.69
N LYS A 205 15.84 -7.00 14.94
CA LYS A 205 16.35 -8.34 15.27
C LYS A 205 15.23 -9.17 15.88
N THR A 206 15.12 -10.42 15.47
CA THR A 206 14.15 -11.34 16.05
C THR A 206 14.43 -11.66 17.51
N SER A 207 13.38 -11.96 18.26
CA SER A 207 13.46 -12.52 19.62
C SER A 207 12.86 -13.93 19.67
N ASP A 208 13.36 -14.80 20.56
CA ASP A 208 12.82 -16.16 20.81
C ASP A 208 11.55 -16.07 21.67
N ARG A 209 10.55 -15.34 21.15
CA ARG A 209 9.21 -15.20 21.73
C ARG A 209 8.20 -15.66 20.70
N ARG A 210 7.44 -16.69 21.03
CA ARG A 210 6.42 -17.26 20.14
C ARG A 210 5.30 -16.26 19.88
N ALA A 211 4.92 -16.14 18.61
CA ALA A 211 3.75 -15.42 18.12
C ALA A 211 3.29 -16.07 16.80
N ASP A 212 1.99 -16.08 16.52
CA ASP A 212 1.44 -16.54 15.24
C ASP A 212 1.83 -17.99 14.86
N GLY A 213 2.08 -18.85 15.86
CA GLY A 213 2.58 -20.21 15.66
C GLY A 213 4.08 -20.31 15.33
N CYS A 214 4.75 -19.19 15.06
CA CYS A 214 6.18 -19.10 14.80
C CYS A 214 6.99 -19.12 16.11
N ARG A 215 8.24 -19.62 16.04
CA ARG A 215 9.17 -19.61 17.18
C ARG A 215 9.71 -18.20 17.45
N ASN A 216 10.02 -17.47 16.38
CA ASN A 216 10.62 -16.15 16.45
C ASN A 216 9.56 -15.08 16.22
N SER A 217 9.84 -13.86 16.69
CA SER A 217 8.98 -12.70 16.43
C SER A 217 9.77 -11.40 16.37
N LEU A 218 9.14 -10.38 15.79
CA LEU A 218 9.62 -9.00 15.76
C LEU A 218 8.63 -8.11 16.53
N GLU A 219 9.16 -7.10 17.23
CA GLU A 219 8.36 -6.02 17.83
C GLU A 219 8.51 -4.74 17.00
N LEU A 220 7.37 -4.26 16.50
CA LEU A 220 7.28 -3.22 15.49
C LEU A 220 6.48 -2.02 16.03
N ALA A 221 6.91 -0.83 15.63
CA ALA A 221 6.10 0.37 15.79
C ALA A 221 5.36 0.62 14.48
N LEU A 222 4.03 0.59 14.52
CA LEU A 222 3.13 0.69 13.38
C LEU A 222 2.26 1.94 13.54
N ALA A 223 2.42 2.92 12.66
CA ALA A 223 1.49 4.05 12.60
C ALA A 223 0.08 3.56 12.19
N SER A 224 -0.97 4.28 12.54
CA SER A 224 -2.32 3.98 12.04
C SER A 224 -2.38 4.18 10.53
N ARG A 225 -3.14 3.35 9.81
CA ARG A 225 -3.17 3.33 8.34
C ARG A 225 -1.76 3.36 7.73
N SER A 226 -0.89 2.43 8.15
CA SER A 226 0.43 2.28 7.56
C SER A 226 0.74 0.85 7.17
N ALA A 227 1.75 0.68 6.33
CA ALA A 227 2.31 -0.60 5.99
C ALA A 227 3.83 -0.55 5.93
N GLN A 228 4.46 -1.65 6.31
CA GLN A 228 5.90 -1.82 6.38
C GLN A 228 6.29 -3.11 5.65
N VAL A 229 7.38 -3.04 4.89
CA VAL A 229 7.99 -4.17 4.20
C VAL A 229 9.39 -4.37 4.72
N TYR A 230 9.62 -5.55 5.29
CA TYR A 230 10.90 -5.97 5.82
C TYR A 230 11.52 -7.05 4.94
N LYS A 231 12.85 -7.02 4.78
CA LYS A 231 13.64 -8.08 4.12
C LYS A 231 14.55 -8.74 5.15
N LEU A 232 14.53 -10.06 5.24
CA LEU A 232 15.52 -10.82 5.98
C LEU A 232 16.89 -10.66 5.32
N VAL A 233 17.82 -9.97 5.98
CA VAL A 233 19.17 -9.68 5.45
C VAL A 233 20.25 -10.57 6.07
N ARG A 234 20.00 -11.12 7.27
CA ARG A 234 20.93 -12.01 7.95
C ARG A 234 20.17 -13.06 8.75
N ILE A 235 20.45 -14.33 8.50
CA ILE A 235 19.94 -15.44 9.31
C ILE A 235 20.82 -15.60 10.55
N LEU A 236 20.19 -15.68 11.72
CA LEU A 236 20.86 -16.06 12.95
C LEU A 236 20.74 -17.58 13.10
N ARG A 237 21.81 -18.29 12.76
CA ARG A 237 21.90 -19.72 13.07
C ARG A 237 22.05 -19.85 14.59
N ILE A 238 21.02 -20.39 15.22
CA ILE A 238 21.01 -20.81 16.63
C ILE A 238 21.37 -22.30 16.65
#